data_AF-A0A3D0Q493-F1
#
_entry.id   AF-A0A3D0Q493-F1
#
_cell.length_a   1.000
_cell.length_b   1.000
_cell.length_c   1.000
_cell.angle_alpha   90.00
_cell.angle_beta   90.00
_cell.angle_gamma   90.00
#
_symmetry.space_group_name_H-M   'P 1'
#
loop_
_entity.id
_entity.type
_entity.pdbx_description
1 polymer ?
#
loop_
_entity_poly.entity_id
_entity_poly.type
_entity_poly.pdbx_seq_one_letter_code
_entity_poly.pdbx_strand_id
1 'polypeptide(L)'
;MFKSVVTGVLLVMLTLCAPGAMARQDNEKPVKNSTQAAQQAKRHVEGRVLKVDPKKSSYRVKMLKKSGRVVSLDVDKRSGKVKPSKRKDDN
;
A
#
# COMPACT_ATOMS: atom_id res chain seq x y z
N MET A 1 39.69 32.19 26.87
CA MET A 1 38.87 32.47 25.66
C MET A 1 38.70 31.19 24.83
N PHE A 2 37.97 30.15 25.29
CA PHE A 2 37.82 28.89 24.52
C PHE A 2 36.48 28.16 24.80
N LYS A 3 35.40 28.91 25.05
CA LYS A 3 34.09 28.31 25.43
C LYS A 3 33.00 28.49 24.38
N SER A 4 33.31 29.09 23.23
CA SER A 4 32.30 29.45 22.21
C SER A 4 32.46 28.71 20.88
N VAL A 5 33.60 28.04 20.64
CA VAL A 5 33.86 27.35 19.35
C VAL A 5 33.25 25.95 19.32
N VAL A 6 33.18 25.25 20.47
CA VAL A 6 32.65 23.89 20.56
C VAL A 6 31.13 23.84 20.32
N THR A 7 30.41 24.89 20.69
CA THR A 7 28.95 24.97 20.51
C THR A 7 28.55 25.21 19.06
N GLY A 8 29.43 25.80 18.24
CA GLY A 8 29.14 26.10 16.83
C GLY A 8 29.23 24.90 15.89
N VAL A 9 30.00 23.86 16.25
CA VAL A 9 30.24 22.70 15.37
C VAL A 9 29.14 21.63 15.51
N LEU A 10 28.44 21.57 16.65
CA LEU A 10 27.39 20.58 16.89
C LEU A 10 26.08 20.87 16.10
N LEU A 11 25.88 22.12 15.67
CA LEU A 11 24.65 22.56 14.99
C LEU A 11 24.68 22.39 13.46
N VAL A 12 25.82 22.04 12.87
CA VAL A 12 25.97 21.96 11.40
C VAL A 12 25.77 20.54 10.85
N MET A 13 25.69 19.51 11.70
CA MET A 13 25.57 18.10 11.27
C MET A 13 24.14 17.53 11.25
N LEU A 14 23.12 18.33 11.52
CA LEU A 14 21.72 17.87 11.63
C LEU A 14 20.86 18.09 10.36
N THR A 15 21.41 18.64 9.28
CA THR A 15 20.62 19.11 8.12
C THR A 15 20.59 18.18 6.90
N LEU A 16 21.22 16.99 6.94
CA LEU A 16 21.32 16.11 5.75
C LEU A 16 20.50 14.82 5.78
N CYS A 17 19.67 14.59 6.80
CA CYS A 17 18.75 13.45 6.80
C CYS A 17 17.36 13.88 6.34
N ALA A 18 17.22 14.18 5.05
CA ALA A 18 15.90 14.23 4.42
C ALA A 18 15.52 12.79 4.03
N PRO A 19 14.60 12.11 4.75
CA PRO A 19 14.01 10.89 4.21
C PRO A 19 13.23 11.31 2.96
N GLY A 20 13.78 10.99 1.79
CA GLY A 20 13.08 11.13 0.53
C GLY A 20 11.76 10.36 0.63
N ALA A 21 10.67 11.09 0.80
CA ALA A 21 9.33 10.54 0.73
C ALA A 21 9.12 10.09 -0.72
N MET A 22 9.48 8.83 -1.01
CA MET A 22 9.16 8.20 -2.27
C MET A 22 7.65 8.06 -2.36
N ALA A 23 7.00 9.06 -2.95
CA ALA A 23 5.62 8.97 -3.37
C ALA A 23 5.51 7.78 -4.32
N ARG A 24 4.98 6.66 -3.80
CA ARG A 24 4.79 5.42 -4.53
C ARG A 24 3.79 5.68 -5.64
N GLN A 25 4.28 5.95 -6.84
CA GLN A 25 3.46 6.03 -8.05
C GLN A 25 2.76 4.68 -8.22
N ASP A 26 1.47 4.63 -7.88
CA ASP A 26 0.56 3.55 -8.26
C ASP A 26 0.37 3.69 -9.78
N ASN A 27 1.38 3.24 -10.52
CA ASN A 27 1.37 3.21 -11.96
C ASN A 27 0.23 2.26 -12.33
N GLU A 28 -0.84 2.82 -12.90
CA GLU A 28 -2.10 2.16 -13.24
C GLU A 28 -1.87 1.12 -14.34
N LYS A 29 -1.26 0.00 -13.97
CA LYS A 29 -0.91 -1.08 -14.87
C LYS A 29 -2.06 -2.09 -14.90
N PRO A 30 -2.48 -2.55 -16.08
CA PRO A 30 -3.52 -3.57 -16.20
C PRO A 30 -3.07 -4.86 -15.50
N VAL A 31 -3.96 -5.39 -14.66
CA VAL A 31 -3.72 -6.60 -13.88
C VAL A 31 -4.26 -7.80 -14.65
N LYS A 32 -3.36 -8.65 -15.12
CA LYS A 32 -3.70 -9.79 -16.00
C LYS A 32 -3.82 -11.13 -15.27
N ASN A 33 -3.33 -11.23 -14.03
CA ASN A 33 -3.34 -12.48 -13.27
C ASN A 33 -3.69 -12.27 -11.79
N SER A 34 -4.14 -13.35 -11.15
CA SER A 34 -4.53 -13.36 -9.74
C SER A 34 -3.38 -13.01 -8.79
N THR A 35 -2.15 -13.35 -9.15
CA THR A 35 -0.95 -13.05 -8.36
C THR A 35 -0.66 -11.55 -8.30
N GLN A 36 -0.74 -10.85 -9.43
CA GLN A 36 -0.61 -9.39 -9.47
C GLN A 36 -1.74 -8.72 -8.69
N ALA A 37 -2.98 -9.21 -8.79
CA ALA A 37 -4.09 -8.70 -7.99
C ALA A 37 -3.84 -8.86 -6.50
N ALA A 38 -3.35 -10.02 -6.05
CA ALA A 38 -2.98 -10.27 -4.67
C ALA A 38 -1.85 -9.33 -4.19
N GLN A 39 -0.83 -9.12 -5.02
CA GLN A 39 0.26 -8.20 -4.71
C GLN A 39 -0.26 -6.76 -4.59
N GLN A 40 -1.09 -6.31 -5.53
CA GLN A 40 -1.69 -4.97 -5.52
C GLN A 40 -2.54 -4.76 -4.25
N ALA A 41 -3.37 -5.75 -3.89
CA ALA A 41 -4.15 -5.74 -2.66
C ALA A 41 -3.27 -5.68 -1.39
N LYS A 42 -2.17 -6.45 -1.34
CA LYS A 42 -1.21 -6.42 -0.22
C LYS A 42 -0.51 -5.07 -0.06
N ARG A 43 -0.33 -4.30 -1.13
CA ARG A 43 0.25 -2.95 -1.09
C ARG A 43 -0.69 -1.93 -0.46
N HIS A 44 -2.00 -2.15 -0.54
CA HIS A 44 -3.02 -1.28 0.04
C HIS A 44 -3.44 -1.71 1.45
N VAL A 45 -3.46 -3.00 1.74
CA VAL A 45 -3.86 -3.52 3.05
C VAL A 45 -2.81 -4.48 3.57
N GLU A 46 -2.24 -4.13 4.72
CA GLU A 46 -1.34 -5.01 5.46
C GLU A 46 -2.11 -6.22 6.01
N GLY A 47 -1.71 -7.42 5.56
CA GLY A 47 -2.43 -8.65 5.91
C GLY A 47 -2.00 -9.86 5.10
N ARG A 48 -2.72 -10.96 5.32
CA ARG A 48 -2.57 -12.21 4.56
C ARG A 48 -3.68 -12.31 3.52
N VAL A 49 -3.31 -12.67 2.29
CA VAL A 49 -4.28 -13.00 1.24
C VAL A 49 -4.86 -14.37 1.56
N LEU A 50 -6.19 -14.46 1.63
CA LEU A 50 -6.90 -15.72 1.84
C LEU A 50 -7.34 -16.34 0.52
N LYS A 51 -7.92 -15.52 -0.37
CA LYS A 51 -8.46 -15.98 -1.65
C LYS A 51 -8.44 -14.86 -2.68
N VAL A 52 -8.25 -15.23 -3.94
CA VAL A 52 -8.46 -14.34 -5.09
C VAL A 52 -9.54 -14.95 -5.97
N ASP A 53 -10.70 -14.31 -6.04
CA ASP A 53 -11.82 -14.70 -6.88
C ASP A 53 -11.82 -13.83 -8.16
N PRO A 54 -11.52 -14.38 -9.34
CA PRO A 54 -11.63 -13.63 -10.59
C PRO A 54 -13.10 -13.32 -10.90
N LYS A 55 -13.41 -12.05 -11.18
CA LYS A 55 -14.70 -11.57 -11.70
C LYS A 55 -14.52 -11.06 -13.13
N LYS A 56 -15.61 -10.67 -13.80
CA LYS A 56 -15.58 -10.21 -15.20
C LYS A 56 -14.59 -9.04 -15.38
N SER A 57 -14.79 -7.96 -14.62
CA SER A 57 -14.00 -6.72 -14.76
C SER A 57 -12.99 -6.48 -13.63
N SER A 58 -12.98 -7.31 -12.58
CA SER A 58 -12.11 -7.15 -11.41
C SER A 58 -11.64 -8.50 -10.85
N TYR A 59 -10.67 -8.46 -9.94
CA TYR A 59 -10.32 -9.56 -9.05
C TYR A 59 -10.76 -9.21 -7.64
N ARG A 60 -11.60 -10.05 -7.01
CA ARG A 60 -11.97 -9.87 -5.61
C ARG A 60 -11.00 -10.62 -4.73
N VAL A 61 -10.19 -9.87 -3.99
CA VAL A 61 -9.18 -10.39 -3.07
C VAL A 61 -9.73 -10.34 -1.65
N LYS A 62 -9.87 -11.51 -1.02
CA LYS A 62 -10.19 -11.63 0.40
C LYS A 62 -8.90 -11.56 1.21
N MET A 63 -8.83 -10.61 2.13
CA MET A 63 -7.65 -10.30 2.94
C MET A 63 -7.97 -10.47 4.43
N LEU A 64 -7.12 -11.16 5.16
CA LEU A 64 -7.10 -11.18 6.62
C LEU A 64 -6.20 -10.04 7.11
N LYS A 65 -6.81 -9.01 7.71
CA LYS A 65 -6.07 -7.92 8.35
C LYS A 65 -5.34 -8.43 9.59
N LYS A 66 -4.30 -7.72 10.02
CA LYS A 66 -3.62 -7.97 11.30
C LYS A 66 -4.55 -7.93 12.51
N SER A 67 -5.64 -7.16 12.43
CA SER A 67 -6.69 -7.12 13.45
C SER A 67 -7.61 -8.36 13.46
N GLY A 68 -7.34 -9.41 12.68
CA GLY A 68 -8.18 -10.61 12.56
C GLY A 68 -9.45 -10.43 11.69
N ARG A 69 -9.81 -9.20 11.34
CA ARG A 69 -10.96 -8.91 10.46
C ARG A 69 -10.67 -9.28 9.01
N VAL A 70 -11.60 -9.98 8.36
CA VAL A 70 -11.55 -10.27 6.93
C VAL A 70 -12.19 -9.14 6.14
N VAL A 71 -11.45 -8.57 5.19
CA VAL A 71 -11.93 -7.55 4.27
C VAL A 71 -11.86 -8.08 2.84
N SER A 72 -12.75 -7.58 1.99
CA SER A 72 -12.76 -7.91 0.57
C SER A 72 -12.42 -6.65 -0.22
N LEU A 73 -11.47 -6.78 -1.15
CA LEU A 73 -10.98 -5.71 -2.01
C LEU A 73 -11.21 -6.12 -3.46
N ASP A 74 -11.74 -5.21 -4.27
CA ASP A 74 -11.86 -5.40 -5.71
C ASP A 74 -10.71 -4.68 -6.42
N VAL A 75 -9.92 -5.43 -7.18
CA VAL A 75 -8.83 -4.91 -8.02
C VAL A 75 -9.33 -4.85 -9.46
N ASP A 76 -9.41 -3.67 -10.04
CA ASP A 76 -9.85 -3.48 -11.41
C ASP A 76 -8.85 -4.09 -12.41
N LYS A 77 -9.32 -4.89 -13.37
CA LYS A 77 -8.43 -5.57 -14.33
C LYS A 77 -7.75 -4.62 -15.31
N ARG A 78 -8.41 -3.51 -15.65
CA ARG A 78 -7.94 -2.58 -16.69
C ARG A 78 -6.95 -1.56 -16.11
N SER A 79 -7.30 -0.99 -14.97
CA SER A 79 -6.54 0.09 -14.31
C SER A 79 -5.63 -0.40 -13.18
N GLY A 80 -5.88 -1.57 -12.61
CA GLY A 80 -5.17 -2.05 -11.42
C GLY A 80 -5.53 -1.32 -10.13
N LYS A 81 -6.49 -0.38 -10.16
CA LYS A 81 -6.94 0.31 -8.95
C LYS A 81 -7.62 -0.67 -8.00
N VAL A 82 -7.28 -0.55 -6.71
CA VAL A 82 -7.89 -1.36 -5.65
C VAL A 82 -8.97 -0.53 -4.95
N LYS A 83 -10.15 -1.10 -4.79
CA LYS A 83 -11.27 -0.48 -4.06
C LYS A 83 -11.78 -1.45 -2.99
N PRO A 84 -12.26 -0.96 -1.84
CA PRO A 84 -13.03 -1.78 -0.93
C PRO A 84 -14.22 -2.37 -1.68
N SER A 85 -14.40 -3.69 -1.61
CA SER A 85 -15.57 -4.29 -2.26
C SER A 85 -16.81 -3.80 -1.51
N LYS A 86 -17.73 -3.14 -2.21
CA LYS A 86 -19.05 -2.89 -1.63
C LYS A 86 -19.72 -4.25 -1.48
N ARG A 87 -20.14 -4.61 -0.27
CA ARG A 87 -21.11 -5.70 -0.14
C ARG A 87 -22.35 -5.20 -0.87
N LYS A 88 -22.69 -5.82 -1.98
CA LYS A 88 -24.08 -5.80 -2.43
C LYS A 88 -24.76 -6.67 -1.38
N ASP A 89 -25.54 -6.03 -0.53
CA ASP A 89 -26.47 -6.73 0.34
C ASP A 89 -27.42 -7.41 -0.65
N ASP A 90 -27.21 -8.71 -0.85
CA ASP A 90 -28.11 -9.53 -1.65
C ASP A 90 -29.38 -9.68 -0.79
N ASN A 91 -30.33 -8.75 -0.96
CA ASN A 91 -31.72 -8.86 -0.50
C ASN A 91 -32.50 -9.75 -1.47
#